data_AF-A0A535JL38-F1
#
_entry.id   AF-A0A535JL38-F1
#
_cell.length_a   1.000
_cell.length_b   1.000
_cell.length_c   1.000
_cell.angle_alpha   90.00
_cell.angle_beta   90.00
_cell.angle_gamma   90.00
#
_symmetry.space_group_name_H-M   'P 1'
#
loop_
_entity.id
_entity.type
_entity.pdbx_description
1 polymer ?
#
loop_
_entity_poly.entity_id
_entity_poly.type
_entity_poly.pdbx_seq_one_letter_code
_entity_poly.pdbx_strand_id
1 'polypeptide(L)'
;MSVIGTRNRRLEGREKVAGSIRFTADLDLPGLLHVQLVGSHLPSARIRGIDTAAARSVPGVVDVVTGADIPELSAPSPEKPLAVGRVFFTGQPVVAVIADTETAAWDAAALVDVDYESLPAIVDAEEAMKEGAARVLDAEE
;
A
#
# COMPACT_ATOMS: atom_id res chain seq x y z
N MET A 1 43.01 -12.55 -20.27
CA MET A 1 42.96 -11.07 -20.46
C MET A 1 42.47 -10.48 -19.14
N SER A 2 43.23 -9.61 -18.48
CA SER A 2 42.85 -9.07 -17.17
C SER A 2 41.78 -7.99 -17.31
N VAL A 3 40.63 -8.19 -16.67
CA VAL A 3 39.48 -7.25 -16.69
C VAL A 3 39.45 -6.32 -15.47
N ILE A 4 40.31 -6.58 -14.48
CA ILE A 4 40.39 -5.78 -13.26
C ILE A 4 41.15 -4.49 -13.54
N GLY A 5 40.59 -3.35 -13.09
CA GLY A 5 41.22 -2.03 -13.22
C GLY A 5 41.08 -1.37 -14.60
N THR A 6 40.28 -1.93 -15.51
CA THR A 6 40.08 -1.37 -16.86
C THR A 6 38.68 -0.79 -17.04
N ARG A 7 38.57 0.29 -17.85
CA ARG A 7 37.27 0.89 -18.20
C ARG A 7 36.53 -0.02 -19.16
N ASN A 8 35.41 -0.59 -18.73
CA ASN A 8 34.55 -1.44 -19.54
C ASN A 8 33.16 -0.82 -19.70
N ARG A 9 32.47 -1.15 -20.79
CA ARG A 9 31.04 -0.81 -20.94
C ARG A 9 30.22 -1.71 -20.01
N ARG A 10 29.15 -1.18 -19.44
CA ARG A 10 28.20 -1.97 -18.64
C ARG A 10 27.53 -3.01 -19.53
N LEU A 11 27.42 -4.23 -19.03
CA LEU A 11 26.90 -5.38 -19.78
C LEU A 11 25.48 -5.08 -20.29
N GLU A 12 24.63 -4.60 -19.39
CA GLU A 12 23.22 -4.29 -19.66
C GLU A 12 23.00 -2.85 -20.17
N GLY A 13 24.09 -2.09 -20.40
CA GLY A 13 24.02 -0.67 -20.73
C GLY A 13 23.30 -0.39 -22.04
N ARG A 14 23.51 -1.24 -23.06
CA ARG A 14 22.86 -1.09 -24.37
C ARG A 14 21.35 -1.30 -24.30
N GLU A 15 20.91 -2.35 -23.60
CA GLU A 15 19.50 -2.71 -23.50
C GLU A 15 18.70 -1.70 -22.68
N LYS A 16 19.30 -1.17 -21.60
CA LYS A 16 18.72 -0.10 -20.79
C LYS A 16 18.46 1.17 -21.61
N VAL A 17 19.45 1.64 -22.37
CA VAL A 17 19.28 2.88 -23.18
C VAL A 17 18.43 2.68 -24.43
N ALA A 18 18.24 1.42 -24.86
CA ALA A 18 17.38 1.07 -25.98
C ALA A 18 15.93 0.79 -25.58
N GLY A 19 15.61 0.74 -24.28
CA GLY A 19 14.30 0.34 -23.78
C GLY A 19 13.94 -1.12 -24.04
N SER A 20 14.94 -1.98 -24.30
CA SER A 20 14.73 -3.39 -24.64
C SER A 20 14.86 -4.33 -23.43
N ILE A 21 15.32 -3.81 -22.29
CA ILE A 21 15.28 -4.54 -21.03
C ILE A 21 13.85 -4.50 -20.48
N ARG A 22 13.31 -5.65 -20.09
CA ARG A 22 11.98 -5.75 -19.47
C ARG A 22 12.10 -5.72 -17.95
N PHE A 23 11.30 -4.88 -17.32
CA PHE A 23 11.06 -4.85 -15.88
C PHE A 23 9.72 -5.52 -15.57
N THR A 24 9.41 -5.67 -14.28
CA THR A 24 8.18 -6.32 -13.81
C THR A 24 6.91 -5.70 -14.41
N ALA A 25 6.87 -4.37 -14.54
CA ALA A 25 5.73 -3.66 -15.13
C ALA A 25 5.58 -3.86 -16.65
N ASP A 26 6.62 -4.36 -17.33
CA ASP A 26 6.57 -4.67 -18.77
C ASP A 26 6.10 -6.11 -19.03
N LEU A 27 5.77 -6.88 -17.97
CA LEU A 27 5.30 -8.24 -18.09
C LEU A 27 3.80 -8.25 -18.42
N ASP A 28 3.47 -8.92 -19.51
CA ASP A 28 2.09 -9.23 -19.89
C ASP A 28 1.90 -10.74 -19.73
N LEU A 29 1.04 -11.13 -18.80
CA LEU A 29 0.80 -12.52 -18.40
C LEU A 29 -0.67 -12.85 -18.64
N PRO A 30 -0.99 -14.04 -19.17
CA PRO A 30 -2.38 -14.47 -19.29
C PRO A 30 -3.10 -14.42 -17.93
N GLY A 31 -4.19 -13.66 -17.86
CA GLY A 31 -4.97 -13.47 -16.63
C GLY A 31 -4.34 -12.53 -15.61
N LEU A 32 -3.40 -11.66 -16.02
CA LEU A 32 -2.86 -10.61 -15.15
C LEU A 32 -3.99 -9.74 -14.61
N LEU A 33 -4.02 -9.56 -13.28
CA LEU A 33 -4.88 -8.62 -12.59
C LEU A 33 -4.04 -7.47 -12.04
N HIS A 34 -4.68 -6.31 -11.88
CA HIS A 34 -4.08 -5.09 -11.37
C HIS A 34 -4.64 -4.79 -9.98
N VAL A 35 -3.75 -4.37 -9.07
CA VAL A 35 -4.12 -4.03 -7.70
C VAL A 35 -3.87 -2.56 -7.45
N GLN A 36 -4.90 -1.84 -7.02
CA GLN A 36 -4.77 -0.48 -6.51
C GLN A 36 -5.03 -0.46 -5.00
N LEU A 37 -4.07 0.10 -4.26
CA LEU A 37 -4.19 0.25 -2.81
C LEU A 37 -4.86 1.58 -2.47
N VAL A 38 -5.84 1.53 -1.58
CA VAL A 38 -6.43 2.71 -0.94
C VAL A 38 -5.68 2.94 0.36
N GLY A 39 -4.89 4.01 0.38
CA GLY A 39 -4.09 4.40 1.54
C GLY A 39 -4.80 5.40 2.45
N SER A 40 -4.49 5.37 3.74
CA SER A 40 -4.94 6.39 4.69
C SER A 40 -4.45 7.79 4.29
N HIS A 41 -5.31 8.79 4.34
CA HIS A 41 -4.89 10.19 4.23
C HIS A 41 -4.53 10.80 5.61
N LEU A 42 -4.82 10.08 6.70
CA LEU A 42 -4.56 10.52 8.07
C LEU A 42 -3.29 9.85 8.65
N PRO A 43 -2.50 10.59 9.43
CA PRO A 43 -1.28 10.08 10.04
C PRO A 43 -1.53 9.18 11.26
N SER A 44 -2.70 9.28 11.90
CA SER A 44 -3.09 8.44 13.04
C SER A 44 -4.60 8.49 13.19
N ALA A 45 -5.30 7.36 13.08
CA ALA A 45 -6.77 7.33 13.21
C ALA A 45 -7.28 5.91 13.50
N ARG A 46 -8.42 5.79 14.21
CA ARG A 46 -9.17 4.53 14.26
C ARG A 46 -10.02 4.39 13.01
N ILE A 47 -10.07 3.18 12.45
CA ILE A 47 -10.99 2.85 11.35
C ILE A 47 -12.34 2.52 11.98
N ARG A 48 -13.36 3.34 11.72
CA ARG A 48 -14.73 3.15 12.20
C ARG A 48 -15.52 2.20 11.30
N GLY A 49 -15.27 2.27 10.00
CA GLY A 49 -15.88 1.43 8.99
C GLY A 49 -15.23 1.61 7.63
N ILE A 50 -15.47 0.65 6.74
CA ILE A 50 -15.01 0.69 5.35
C ILE A 50 -16.21 0.31 4.49
N ASP A 51 -16.63 1.19 3.58
CA ASP A 51 -17.61 0.88 2.54
C ASP A 51 -16.90 0.59 1.21
N THR A 52 -17.17 -0.60 0.67
CA THR A 52 -16.60 -1.09 -0.59
C THR A 52 -17.68 -1.37 -1.64
N ALA A 53 -18.96 -1.11 -1.35
CA ALA A 53 -20.07 -1.53 -2.19
C ALA A 53 -20.02 -0.88 -3.59
N ALA A 54 -19.73 0.42 -3.65
CA ALA A 54 -19.58 1.14 -4.92
C ALA A 54 -18.39 0.64 -5.73
N ALA A 55 -17.23 0.45 -5.08
CA ALA A 55 -16.02 -0.10 -5.71
C ALA A 55 -16.26 -1.50 -6.31
N ARG A 56 -16.90 -2.40 -5.55
CA ARG A 56 -17.24 -3.76 -6.01
C ARG A 56 -18.19 -3.80 -7.21
N SER A 57 -18.93 -2.72 -7.44
CA SER A 57 -19.91 -2.63 -8.53
C SER A 57 -19.30 -2.11 -9.85
N VAL A 58 -18.04 -1.69 -9.85
CA VAL A 58 -17.37 -1.20 -11.06
C VAL A 58 -17.07 -2.37 -12.01
N PRO A 59 -17.45 -2.28 -13.30
CA PRO A 59 -17.10 -3.30 -14.28
C PRO A 59 -15.58 -3.55 -14.35
N GLY A 60 -15.18 -4.81 -14.36
CA GLY A 60 -13.77 -5.22 -14.37
C GLY A 60 -13.17 -5.44 -12.99
N VAL A 61 -13.83 -5.00 -11.90
CA VAL A 61 -13.42 -5.34 -10.54
C VAL A 61 -13.68 -6.82 -10.29
N VAL A 62 -12.61 -7.52 -9.86
CA VAL A 62 -12.63 -8.94 -9.52
C VAL A 62 -12.89 -9.11 -8.04
N ASP A 63 -12.21 -8.31 -7.19
CA ASP A 63 -12.42 -8.33 -5.74
C ASP A 63 -11.97 -7.02 -5.08
N VAL A 64 -12.43 -6.80 -3.85
CA VAL A 64 -11.98 -5.73 -2.97
C VAL A 64 -11.65 -6.35 -1.62
N VAL A 65 -10.40 -6.29 -1.20
CA VAL A 65 -9.89 -6.95 0.01
C VAL A 65 -9.57 -5.92 1.07
N THR A 66 -10.04 -6.16 2.29
CA THR A 66 -9.76 -5.36 3.48
C THR A 66 -8.96 -6.18 4.48
N GLY A 67 -8.43 -5.54 5.53
CA GLY A 67 -7.77 -6.27 6.61
C GLY A 67 -8.68 -7.26 7.35
N ALA A 68 -10.01 -7.12 7.26
CA ALA A 68 -10.96 -8.08 7.85
C ALA A 68 -11.01 -9.42 7.10
N ASP A 69 -10.60 -9.43 5.84
CA ASP A 69 -10.57 -10.62 4.98
C ASP A 69 -9.31 -11.47 5.21
N ILE A 70 -8.38 -10.99 6.03
CA ILE A 70 -7.09 -11.65 6.34
C ILE A 70 -7.00 -11.88 7.86
N PRO A 71 -7.43 -13.05 8.37
CA PRO A 71 -7.54 -13.33 9.81
C PRO A 71 -6.25 -13.13 10.60
N GLU A 72 -5.09 -13.34 9.97
CA GLU A 72 -3.75 -13.13 10.55
C GLU A 72 -3.49 -11.64 10.87
N LEU A 73 -4.30 -10.73 10.32
CA LEU A 73 -4.20 -9.30 10.53
C LEU A 73 -5.00 -8.78 11.73
N SER A 74 -5.67 -9.65 12.49
CA SER A 74 -6.65 -9.28 13.54
C SER A 74 -6.24 -8.19 14.54
N ALA A 75 -4.96 -8.10 14.92
CA ALA A 75 -4.44 -7.01 15.75
C ALA A 75 -3.91 -5.83 14.92
N PRO A 76 -4.19 -4.56 15.29
CA PRO A 76 -3.62 -3.39 14.64
C PRO A 76 -2.09 -3.36 14.75
N SER A 77 -1.39 -3.20 13.64
CA SER A 77 0.07 -2.97 13.61
C SER A 77 0.48 -2.21 12.34
N PRO A 78 1.50 -1.35 12.39
CA PRO A 78 2.02 -0.65 11.22
C PRO A 78 2.68 -1.59 10.19
N GLU A 79 3.05 -2.80 10.58
CA GLU A 79 3.75 -3.77 9.72
C GLU A 79 2.79 -4.60 8.85
N LYS A 80 1.48 -4.49 9.11
CA LYS A 80 0.45 -5.28 8.42
C LYS A 80 0.30 -4.77 6.97
N PRO A 81 0.12 -5.67 5.98
CA PRO A 81 -0.04 -5.28 4.58
C PRO A 81 -1.31 -4.46 4.32
N LEU A 82 -2.36 -4.67 5.13
CA LEU A 82 -3.56 -3.82 5.19
C LEU A 82 -3.85 -3.49 6.65
N ALA A 83 -4.23 -2.24 6.90
CA ALA A 83 -4.58 -1.76 8.24
C ALA A 83 -5.84 -2.44 8.77
N VAL A 84 -5.83 -2.78 10.06
CA VAL A 84 -6.98 -3.33 10.80
C VAL A 84 -7.20 -2.47 12.03
N GLY A 85 -8.42 -1.94 12.19
CA GLY A 85 -8.84 -1.16 13.36
C GLY A 85 -8.21 0.22 13.54
N ARG A 86 -6.96 0.43 13.10
CA ARG A 86 -6.21 1.69 13.24
C ARG A 86 -5.19 1.85 12.11
N VAL A 87 -4.94 3.10 11.74
CA VAL A 87 -3.84 3.53 10.87
C VAL A 87 -2.80 4.33 11.68
N PHE A 88 -1.54 4.19 11.30
CA PHE A 88 -0.36 4.69 12.03
C PHE A 88 0.47 5.69 11.21
N PHE A 89 0.20 5.83 9.92
CA PHE A 89 0.87 6.79 9.04
C PHE A 89 0.05 7.10 7.79
N THR A 90 0.31 8.27 7.20
CA THR A 90 -0.27 8.66 5.91
C THR A 90 0.27 7.77 4.80
N GLY A 91 -0.62 7.24 3.98
CA GLY A 91 -0.32 6.28 2.91
C GLY A 91 -0.40 4.82 3.35
N GLN A 92 -0.66 4.51 4.63
CA GLN A 92 -0.80 3.14 5.07
C GLN A 92 -1.96 2.45 4.31
N PRO A 93 -1.71 1.32 3.62
CA PRO A 93 -2.75 0.62 2.88
C PRO A 93 -3.88 0.15 3.80
N VAL A 94 -5.12 0.36 3.38
CA VAL A 94 -6.33 -0.03 4.13
C VAL A 94 -7.19 -1.00 3.33
N VAL A 95 -7.29 -0.78 2.02
CA VAL A 95 -8.05 -1.62 1.10
C VAL A 95 -7.20 -1.91 -0.14
N ALA A 96 -7.29 -3.13 -0.67
CA ALA A 96 -6.74 -3.51 -1.96
C ALA A 96 -7.89 -3.79 -2.94
N VAL A 97 -7.97 -2.99 -4.01
CA VAL A 97 -8.93 -3.18 -5.09
C VAL A 97 -8.24 -3.95 -6.22
N ILE A 98 -8.82 -5.07 -6.64
CA ILE A 98 -8.25 -5.98 -7.63
C ILE A 98 -9.17 -5.98 -8.86
N ALA A 99 -8.62 -5.68 -10.04
CA ALA A 99 -9.38 -5.60 -11.28
C ALA A 99 -8.63 -6.19 -12.48
N ASP A 100 -9.34 -6.44 -13.57
CA ASP A 100 -8.78 -6.94 -14.83
C ASP A 100 -7.92 -5.92 -15.59
N THR A 101 -8.05 -4.63 -15.27
CA THR A 101 -7.31 -3.53 -15.87
C THR A 101 -6.87 -2.53 -14.81
N GLU A 102 -5.75 -1.85 -15.05
CA GLU A 102 -5.24 -0.80 -14.15
C GLU A 102 -6.25 0.34 -13.98
N THR A 103 -6.93 0.73 -15.05
CA THR A 103 -7.95 1.79 -15.02
C THR A 103 -9.14 1.40 -14.15
N ALA A 104 -9.67 0.19 -14.30
CA ALA A 104 -10.79 -0.27 -13.47
C ALA A 104 -10.38 -0.34 -11.98
N ALA A 105 -9.17 -0.78 -11.66
CA ALA A 105 -8.67 -0.80 -10.29
C ALA A 105 -8.59 0.63 -9.71
N TRP A 106 -8.10 1.59 -10.50
CA TRP A 106 -7.99 2.99 -10.08
C TRP A 106 -9.36 3.65 -9.88
N ASP A 107 -10.26 3.51 -10.86
CA ASP A 107 -11.61 4.09 -10.79
C ASP A 107 -12.39 3.52 -9.60
N ALA A 108 -12.31 2.21 -9.36
CA ALA A 108 -12.96 1.57 -8.23
C ALA A 108 -12.33 1.94 -6.88
N ALA A 109 -11.01 2.09 -6.81
CA ALA A 109 -10.33 2.56 -5.60
C ALA A 109 -10.79 3.96 -5.16
N ALA A 110 -11.14 4.83 -6.11
CA ALA A 110 -11.67 6.16 -5.81
C ALA A 110 -13.08 6.15 -5.22
N LEU A 111 -13.80 5.02 -5.29
CA LEU A 111 -15.15 4.83 -4.75
C LEU A 111 -15.17 4.14 -3.39
N VAL A 112 -14.01 3.76 -2.85
CA VAL A 112 -13.90 3.22 -1.49
C VAL A 112 -14.02 4.37 -0.50
N ASP A 113 -14.93 4.23 0.45
CA ASP A 113 -15.09 5.19 1.55
C ASP A 113 -14.61 4.57 2.86
N VAL A 114 -13.75 5.30 3.59
CA VAL A 114 -13.20 4.85 4.86
C VAL A 114 -13.51 5.88 5.91
N ASP A 115 -14.32 5.48 6.90
CA ASP A 115 -14.65 6.32 8.03
C ASP A 115 -13.54 6.24 9.09
N TYR A 116 -13.01 7.39 9.44
CA TYR A 116 -11.91 7.54 10.38
C TYR A 116 -12.29 8.41 11.57
N GLU A 117 -11.92 7.94 12.76
CA GLU A 117 -11.79 8.82 13.92
C GLU A 117 -10.32 9.25 14.06
N SER A 118 -10.03 10.51 13.77
CA SER A 118 -8.68 11.06 13.90
C SER A 118 -8.16 10.93 15.33
N LEU A 119 -6.90 10.51 15.45
CA LEU A 119 -6.16 10.47 16.71
C LEU A 119 -5.02 11.49 16.66
N PRO A 120 -4.52 11.97 17.81
CA PRO A 120 -3.29 12.74 17.84
C PRO A 120 -2.15 11.94 17.19
N ALA A 121 -1.47 12.57 16.24
CA ALA A 121 -0.29 12.03 15.61
C ALA A 121 0.95 12.71 16.19
N ILE A 122 2.05 11.97 16.26
CA ILE A 122 3.35 12.48 16.69
C ILE A 122 4.38 12.10 15.64
N VAL A 123 5.06 13.11 15.10
CA VAL A 123 6.01 12.97 13.99
C VAL A 123 7.42 13.38 14.39
N ASP A 124 7.57 13.97 15.58
CA ASP A 124 8.85 14.37 16.14
C ASP A 124 9.27 13.36 17.23
N ALA A 125 10.49 12.87 17.10
CA ALA A 125 11.02 11.83 17.99
C ALA A 125 11.30 12.35 19.40
N GLU A 126 11.71 13.62 19.55
CA GLU A 126 11.94 14.20 20.87
C GLU A 126 10.62 14.45 21.61
N GLU A 127 9.60 14.91 20.89
CA GLU A 127 8.25 15.04 21.43
C GLU A 127 7.67 13.70 21.85
N ALA A 128 7.92 12.64 21.08
CA ALA A 128 7.44 11.29 21.38
C ALA A 128 8.01 10.70 22.68
N MET A 129 9.18 11.17 23.11
CA MET A 129 9.81 10.75 24.37
C MET A 129 9.25 11.49 25.60
N LYS A 130 8.45 12.55 25.41
CA LYS A 130 7.88 13.32 26.52
C LYS A 130 6.77 12.53 27.23
N GLU A 131 6.63 12.76 28.53
CA GLU A 131 5.51 12.20 29.31
C GLU A 131 4.17 12.71 28.76
N GLY A 132 3.20 11.81 28.59
CA GLY A 132 1.88 12.13 28.05
C GLY A 132 1.83 12.31 26.53
N ALA A 133 2.93 12.08 25.82
CA ALA A 133 2.95 12.06 24.35
C ALA A 133 1.92 11.07 23.76
N ALA A 134 1.44 11.39 22.56
CA ALA A 134 0.49 10.53 21.86
C ALA A 134 1.10 9.14 21.62
N ARG A 135 0.40 8.08 22.07
CA ARG A 135 0.85 6.71 21.87
C ARG A 135 0.61 6.26 20.44
N VAL A 136 1.69 5.87 19.77
CA VAL A 136 1.64 5.28 18.42
C VAL A 136 1.23 3.81 18.52
N LEU A 137 1.95 3.02 19.32
CA LEU A 137 1.64 1.62 19.62
C LEU A 137 1.07 1.49 21.05
N ASP A 138 0.19 0.51 21.25
CA ASP A 138 -0.26 0.16 22.59
C ASP A 138 0.84 -0.61 23.33
N ALA A 139 0.92 -0.46 24.66
CA ALA A 139 2.07 -0.91 25.46
C ALA A 139 2.16 -2.43 25.70
N GLU A 140 1.34 -3.23 25.00
CA GLU A 140 1.34 -4.69 25.10
C GLU A 140 1.85 -5.31 23.80
N GLU A 141 3.17 -5.34 23.66
CA GLU A 141 3.92 -6.35 22.88
C GLU A 141 5.03 -6.93 23.76
#